data_AF-A0A6B3HLR1-F1
#
_entry.id   AF-A0A6B3HLR1-F1
#
_cell.length_a   1.000
_cell.length_b   1.000
_cell.length_c   1.000
_cell.angle_alpha   90.00
_cell.angle_beta   90.00
_cell.angle_gamma   90.00
#
_symmetry.space_group_name_H-M   'P 1'
#
loop_
_entity.id
_entity.type
_entity.pdbx_description
1 polymer ?
#
loop_
_entity_poly.entity_id
_entity_poly.type
_entity_poly.pdbx_seq_one_letter_code
_entity_poly.pdbx_strand_id
1 'polypeptide(L)'
;REVLLTSDTPVVSQFLAGRREGPIGMSEEKDAATLAAEAQLSDSLGGARTIAAPRTVVPQLEPSPGMPVRQGALRRRERVMAMMGQLPEAARTAILNSYAPAAGGARA
;
A
#
# COMPACT_ATOMS: atom_id res chain seq x y z
N ARG A 1 -4.67 4.94 4.98
CA ARG A 1 -3.35 4.36 4.82
C ARG A 1 -3.41 2.85 4.79
N GLU A 2 -3.53 2.17 5.92
CA GLU A 2 -3.47 0.70 6.09
C GLU A 2 -4.37 -0.05 5.10
N VAL A 3 -5.66 0.28 5.08
CA VAL A 3 -6.66 -0.29 4.15
C VAL A 3 -6.30 -0.07 2.68
N LEU A 4 -5.75 1.10 2.32
CA LEU A 4 -5.36 1.40 0.93
C LEU A 4 -4.10 0.64 0.52
N LEU A 5 -3.08 0.61 1.39
CA LEU A 5 -1.82 -0.10 1.15
C LEU A 5 -1.99 -1.63 1.09
N THR A 6 -3.09 -2.12 1.65
CA THR A 6 -3.43 -3.54 1.67
C THR A 6 -4.60 -3.90 0.75
N SER A 7 -5.04 -2.97 -0.11
CA SER A 7 -6.13 -3.19 -1.06
C SER A 7 -5.71 -4.20 -2.13
N ASP A 8 -6.66 -5.04 -2.55
CA ASP A 8 -6.58 -5.93 -3.72
C ASP A 8 -7.19 -5.32 -4.98
N THR A 9 -7.73 -4.12 -4.89
CA THR A 9 -8.34 -3.45 -6.02
C THR A 9 -7.26 -3.04 -7.03
N PRO A 10 -7.31 -3.51 -8.30
CA PRO A 10 -6.25 -3.26 -9.28
C PRO A 10 -5.97 -1.77 -9.51
N VAL A 11 -7.01 -0.93 -9.57
CA VAL A 11 -6.85 0.53 -9.72
C VAL A 11 -6.07 1.14 -8.54
N VAL A 12 -6.29 0.68 -7.31
CA VAL A 12 -5.56 1.18 -6.14
C VAL A 12 -4.08 0.80 -6.23
N SER A 13 -3.80 -0.44 -6.62
CA SER A 13 -2.42 -0.92 -6.78
C SER A 13 -1.64 -0.18 -7.88
N GLN A 14 -2.28 0.07 -9.04
CA GLN A 14 -1.68 0.83 -10.13
C GLN A 14 -1.37 2.26 -9.70
N PHE A 15 -2.33 2.92 -9.04
CA PHE A 15 -2.16 4.29 -8.55
C PHE A 15 -1.00 4.41 -7.56
N LEU A 16 -0.97 3.52 -6.55
CA LEU A 16 0.10 3.53 -5.55
C LEU A 16 1.48 3.18 -6.12
N ALA A 17 1.53 2.35 -7.17
CA ALA A 17 2.76 2.00 -7.85
C ALA A 17 3.20 3.03 -8.92
N GLY A 18 2.38 4.03 -9.23
CA GLY A 18 2.65 5.01 -10.28
C GLY A 18 2.76 4.40 -11.68
N ARG A 19 2.09 3.27 -11.93
CA ARG A 19 2.19 2.52 -13.19
C ARG A 19 1.32 3.16 -14.29
N ARG A 20 1.87 3.23 -15.51
CA ARG A 20 1.14 3.71 -16.70
C ARG A 20 0.26 2.61 -17.29
N GLU A 21 0.71 1.37 -17.14
CA GLU A 21 -0.02 0.16 -17.50
C GLU A 21 -1.07 -0.19 -16.44
N GLY A 22 -2.30 -0.46 -16.89
CA GLY A 22 -3.39 -0.91 -16.03
C GLY A 22 -4.74 -0.20 -16.29
N PRO A 23 -5.75 -0.47 -15.44
CA PRO A 23 -7.12 0.02 -15.62
C PRO A 23 -7.32 1.54 -15.46
N ILE A 24 -6.41 2.26 -14.80
CA ILE A 24 -6.47 3.73 -14.69
C ILE A 24 -5.91 4.34 -15.99
N GLY A 25 -6.68 5.29 -16.54
CA GLY A 25 -6.43 5.88 -17.84
C GLY A 25 -7.27 5.20 -18.92
N MET A 26 -7.41 5.84 -20.08
CA MET A 26 -8.20 5.37 -21.21
C MET A 26 -7.57 4.11 -21.86
N SER A 27 -7.37 3.06 -21.08
CA SER A 27 -6.80 1.78 -21.52
C SER A 27 -7.59 1.17 -22.68
N GLU A 28 -8.88 1.48 -22.79
CA GLU A 28 -9.76 1.10 -23.90
C GLU A 28 -9.58 1.98 -25.16
N GLU A 29 -9.00 3.18 -25.06
CA GLU A 29 -8.73 4.07 -26.20
C GLU A 29 -7.28 3.98 -26.69
N LYS A 30 -6.42 3.25 -25.98
CA LYS A 30 -5.02 3.03 -26.39
C LYS A 30 -4.96 2.00 -27.51
N ASP A 31 -4.21 2.31 -28.56
CA ASP A 31 -3.92 1.34 -29.61
C ASP A 31 -2.92 0.27 -29.15
N ALA A 32 -2.85 -0.83 -29.90
CA ALA A 32 -1.98 -1.96 -29.58
C ALA A 32 -0.48 -1.57 -29.53
N ALA A 33 -0.07 -0.59 -30.34
CA ALA A 33 1.30 -0.09 -30.37
C ALA A 33 1.67 0.61 -29.06
N THR A 34 0.78 1.46 -28.54
CA THR A 34 0.96 2.15 -27.26
C THR A 34 1.00 1.17 -26.10
N LEU A 35 0.09 0.17 -26.09
CA LEU A 35 0.08 -0.87 -25.06
C LEU A 35 1.38 -1.70 -25.06
N ALA A 36 1.90 -2.07 -26.24
CA ALA A 36 3.15 -2.80 -26.36
C ALA A 36 4.36 -1.98 -25.88
N ALA A 37 4.41 -0.69 -26.22
CA ALA A 37 5.46 0.21 -25.77
C ALA A 37 5.46 0.38 -24.25
N GLU A 38 4.29 0.55 -23.63
CA GLU A 38 4.14 0.63 -22.16
C GLU A 38 4.57 -0.66 -21.47
N ALA A 39 4.22 -1.83 -22.04
CA ALA A 39 4.63 -3.12 -21.50
C ALA A 39 6.15 -3.31 -21.53
N GLN A 40 6.81 -2.92 -22.63
CA GLN A 40 8.28 -2.97 -22.76
C GLN A 40 8.97 -2.01 -21.79
N LEU A 41 8.42 -0.80 -21.59
CA LEU A 41 8.94 0.16 -20.63
C LEU A 41 8.84 -0.34 -19.19
N SER A 42 7.72 -0.99 -18.84
CA SER A 42 7.54 -1.58 -17.51
C SER A 42 8.57 -2.69 -17.25
N ASP A 43 8.80 -3.58 -18.22
CA ASP A 43 9.74 -4.71 -18.09
C ASP A 43 11.20 -4.22 -17.91
N SER A 44 11.59 -3.17 -18.65
CA SER A 44 12.94 -2.58 -18.59
C SER A 44 13.23 -1.80 -17.29
N LEU A 45 12.22 -1.23 -16.65
CA LEU A 45 12.35 -0.51 -15.37
C LEU A 45 12.38 -1.47 -14.16
N GLY A 46 12.54 -2.78 -14.37
CA GLY A 46 12.43 -3.78 -13.31
C GLY A 46 10.99 -3.91 -12.80
N GLY A 47 10.01 -3.53 -13.62
CA GLY A 47 8.60 -3.66 -13.33
C GLY A 47 8.24 -5.12 -13.26
N ALA A 48 8.39 -5.71 -12.07
CA ALA A 48 8.01 -7.08 -11.77
C ALA A 48 6.60 -7.37 -12.31
N ARG A 49 6.55 -7.98 -13.50
CA ARG A 49 5.37 -8.68 -14.02
C ARG A 49 5.15 -9.81 -13.05
N THR A 50 4.16 -9.65 -12.17
CA THR A 50 3.88 -10.56 -11.04
C THR A 50 5.02 -10.48 -10.01
N ILE A 51 4.80 -10.12 -8.76
CA ILE A 51 3.99 -10.78 -7.76
C ILE A 51 3.49 -9.66 -6.84
N ALA A 52 2.31 -9.84 -6.25
CA ALA A 52 1.86 -9.06 -5.12
C ALA A 52 2.98 -9.03 -4.07
N ALA A 53 3.86 -8.02 -4.12
CA ALA A 53 4.86 -7.81 -3.10
C ALA A 53 4.09 -7.84 -1.78
N PRO A 54 4.59 -8.57 -0.77
CA PRO A 54 3.86 -8.74 0.48
C PRO A 54 3.40 -7.35 0.92
N ARG A 55 2.11 -7.23 1.20
CA ARG A 55 1.42 -5.97 1.53
C ARG A 55 1.95 -5.47 2.88
N THR A 56 3.19 -5.01 2.91
CA THR A 56 3.86 -4.64 4.14
C THR A 56 3.50 -3.20 4.44
N VAL A 57 2.67 -3.03 5.45
CA VAL A 57 2.35 -1.70 5.96
C VAL A 57 3.53 -1.25 6.80
N VAL A 58 4.34 -0.33 6.26
CA VAL A 58 5.49 0.24 7.00
C VAL A 58 4.98 0.90 8.29
N PRO A 59 5.65 0.74 9.44
CA PRO A 59 5.29 1.44 10.68
C PRO A 59 5.25 2.95 10.50
N GLN A 60 4.38 3.63 11.26
CA GLN A 60 4.34 5.09 11.27
C GLN A 60 5.47 5.63 12.16
N LEU A 61 6.02 6.79 11.78
CA LEU A 61 6.95 7.51 12.65
C LEU A 61 6.25 8.04 13.90
N GLU A 62 6.83 7.72 15.05
CA GLU A 62 6.39 8.21 16.36
C GLU A 62 6.85 9.65 16.61
N PRO A 63 6.12 10.41 17.44
CA PRO A 63 6.60 11.69 17.93
C PRO A 63 7.94 11.55 18.66
N SER A 64 8.80 12.57 18.55
CA SER A 64 10.04 12.63 19.32
C SER A 64 9.77 12.60 20.84
N PRO A 65 10.71 12.08 21.65
CA PRO A 65 10.56 12.08 23.10
C PRO A 65 10.24 13.47 23.67
N GLY A 66 9.33 13.53 24.64
CA GLY A 66 8.87 14.79 25.25
C GLY A 66 7.75 15.51 24.49
N MET A 67 7.42 15.07 23.28
CA MET A 67 6.24 15.58 22.56
C MET A 67 4.94 14.90 23.05
N PRO A 68 3.81 15.61 23.01
CA PRO A 68 2.52 15.02 23.38
C PRO A 68 2.10 13.91 22.42
N VAL A 69 1.25 13.00 22.90
CA VAL A 69 0.69 11.91 22.09
C VAL A 69 -0.12 12.45 20.92
N ARG A 70 0.11 11.88 19.72
CA ARG A 70 -0.63 12.23 18.51
C ARG A 70 -2.04 11.64 18.56
N GLN A 71 -3.00 12.39 19.13
CA GLN A 71 -4.41 11.98 19.24
C GLN A 71 -5.04 11.53 17.90
N GLY A 72 -4.63 12.13 16.78
CA GLY A 72 -5.08 11.71 15.45
C GLY A 72 -4.68 10.27 15.08
N ALA A 73 -3.53 9.79 15.56
CA ALA A 73 -3.09 8.41 15.34
C ALA A 73 -3.96 7.40 16.10
N LEU A 74 -4.36 7.74 17.34
CA LEU A 74 -5.28 6.92 18.13
C LEU A 74 -6.64 6.78 17.44
N ARG A 75 -7.27 7.91 17.08
CA ARG A 75 -8.55 7.92 16.36
C ARG A 75 -8.47 7.17 15.03
N ARG A 76 -7.33 7.29 14.33
CA ARG A 76 -7.09 6.57 13.07
C ARG A 76 -7.07 5.06 13.32
N ARG A 77 -6.32 4.61 14.33
CA ARG A 77 -6.22 3.20 14.71
C ARG A 77 -7.59 2.63 15.06
N GLU A 78 -8.37 3.33 15.88
CA GLU A 78 -9.74 2.92 16.23
C GLU A 78 -10.62 2.69 15.00
N ARG A 79 -10.60 3.63 14.04
CA ARG A 79 -11.36 3.48 12.78
C ARG A 79 -10.90 2.28 11.95
N VAL A 80 -9.59 2.02 11.89
CA VAL A 80 -9.06 0.85 11.17
C VAL A 80 -9.50 -0.44 11.85
N MET A 81 -9.39 -0.51 13.17
CA MET A 81 -9.79 -1.70 13.95
C MET A 81 -11.29 -1.99 13.80
N ALA A 82 -12.13 -0.96 13.76
CA ALA A 82 -13.57 -1.11 13.52
C ALA A 82 -13.90 -1.69 12.12
N MET A 83 -13.04 -1.47 11.12
CA MET A 83 -13.24 -1.98 9.76
C MET A 83 -12.74 -3.41 9.56
N MET A 84 -12.00 -3.99 10.52
CA MET A 84 -11.28 -5.27 10.33
C MET A 84 -12.17 -6.40 9.83
N GLY A 85 -13.42 -6.50 10.28
CA GLY A 85 -14.36 -7.54 9.85
C GLY A 85 -14.77 -7.48 8.37
N GLN A 86 -14.56 -6.35 7.70
CA GLN A 86 -14.92 -6.12 6.30
C GLN A 86 -13.73 -6.31 5.34
N LEU A 87 -12.52 -6.45 5.86
CA LEU A 87 -11.30 -6.51 5.06
C LEU A 87 -10.95 -7.96 4.67
N PRO A 88 -10.32 -8.22 3.52
CA PRO A 88 -9.76 -9.53 3.19
C PRO A 88 -8.75 -10.02 4.23
N GLU A 89 -8.60 -11.34 4.38
CA GLU A 89 -7.69 -11.93 5.38
C GLU A 89 -6.25 -11.42 5.23
N ALA A 90 -5.71 -11.39 4.01
CA ALA A 90 -4.37 -10.87 3.75
C ALA A 90 -4.20 -9.42 4.21
N ALA A 91 -5.23 -8.59 4.09
CA ALA A 91 -5.22 -7.22 4.58
C ALA A 91 -5.25 -7.18 6.11
N ARG A 92 -6.11 -7.97 6.75
CA ARG A 92 -6.15 -8.08 8.22
C ARG A 92 -4.80 -8.47 8.80
N THR A 93 -4.17 -9.52 8.28
CA THR A 93 -2.85 -10.00 8.73
C THR A 93 -1.79 -8.91 8.60
N ALA A 94 -1.71 -8.25 7.44
CA ALA A 94 -0.76 -7.18 7.19
C ALA A 94 -0.93 -5.98 8.14
N ILE A 95 -2.17 -5.59 8.41
CA ILE A 95 -2.49 -4.49 9.32
C ILE A 95 -2.10 -4.83 10.75
N LEU A 96 -2.44 -6.02 11.24
CA LEU A 96 -2.08 -6.47 12.59
C LEU A 96 -0.55 -6.53 12.75
N ASN A 97 0.16 -7.07 11.77
CA ASN A 97 1.62 -7.12 11.78
C ASN A 97 2.26 -5.73 11.84
N SER A 98 1.62 -4.71 11.26
CA SER A 98 2.14 -3.33 11.30
C SER A 98 2.03 -2.64 12.65
N TYR A 99 1.14 -3.14 13.52
CA TYR A 99 0.99 -2.69 14.90
C TYR A 99 1.78 -3.54 15.89
N ALA A 100 2.34 -4.67 15.47
CA ALA A 100 3.23 -5.44 16.31
C ALA A 100 4.46 -4.57 16.64
N PRO A 101 4.90 -4.54 17.91
CA PRO A 101 6.08 -3.79 18.29
C PRO A 101 7.26 -4.24 17.42
N ALA A 102 7.89 -3.30 16.72
CA ALA A 102 9.09 -3.60 15.98
C ALA A 102 10.12 -4.19 16.95
N ALA A 103 10.53 -5.43 16.71
CA ALA A 103 11.65 -6.02 17.42
C ALA A 103 12.91 -5.20 17.09
N GLY A 104 13.22 -4.20 17.92
CA GLY A 104 14.41 -3.37 17.81
C GLY A 104 14.18 -2.04 17.08
N GLY A 105 13.89 -0.99 17.83
CA GLY A 105 13.75 0.37 17.29
C GLY A 105 13.91 1.49 18.32
N ALA A 106 14.61 1.25 19.42
CA ALA A 106 15.22 2.34 20.18
C ALA A 106 16.54 2.69 19.48
N ARG A 107 16.63 3.88 18.88
CA ARG A 107 17.90 4.53 18.62
C ARG A 107 17.87 5.91 19.26
N ALA A 108 18.98 6.19 19.94
CA ALA A 108 19.31 7.29 20.84
C ALA A 108 18.95 8.68 20.29
#